data_AF-A0A7J5E783-F1
#
_entry.id   AF-A0A7J5E783-F1
#
_cell.length_a   1.000
_cell.length_b   1.000
_cell.length_c   1.000
_cell.angle_alpha   90.00
_cell.angle_beta   90.00
_cell.angle_gamma   90.00
#
_symmetry.space_group_name_H-M   'P 1'
#
loop_
_entity.id
_entity.type
_entity.pdbx_description
1 polymer ?
#
loop_
_entity_poly.entity_id
_entity_poly.type
_entity_poly.pdbx_seq_one_letter_code
_entity_poly.pdbx_strand_id
1 'polypeptide(L)' 'MGTEFVSVVAETKAETEEEKNKVRMNILKAGMNIDVVIHKVYLVPSRWLIKSSAGKPSRKSNKERLITEKDSQVWSR' A
#
# COMPACT_ATOMS: atom_id res chain seq x y z
N MET A 1 2.94 -12.70 22.48
CA MET A 1 3.19 -12.69 21.03
C MET A 1 2.17 -11.76 20.41
N GLY A 2 2.60 -10.59 19.93
CA GLY A 2 1.70 -9.53 19.46
C GLY A 2 1.19 -9.81 18.05
N THR A 3 -0.12 -9.92 17.89
CA THR A 3 -0.83 -10.25 16.63
C THR A 3 -1.10 -8.99 15.80
N GLU A 4 -0.09 -8.14 15.61
CA GLU A 4 -0.26 -6.93 14.81
C GLU A 4 0.21 -7.16 13.38
N PHE A 5 -0.73 -7.08 12.44
CA PHE A 5 -0.43 -7.17 11.02
C PHE A 5 -0.22 -5.78 10.42
N VAL A 6 0.95 -5.54 9.85
CA VAL A 6 1.26 -4.31 9.11
C VAL A 6 0.88 -4.48 7.65
N SER A 7 0.16 -3.50 7.09
CA SER A 7 -0.13 -3.40 5.66
C SER A 7 0.39 -2.08 5.09
N VAL A 8 0.82 -2.10 3.85
CA VAL A 8 1.36 -0.94 3.14
C VAL A 8 0.50 -0.61 1.93
N VAL A 9 0.32 0.68 1.66
CA VAL A 9 -0.37 1.20 0.49
C VAL A 9 0.57 2.18 -0.18
N ALA A 10 0.86 1.97 -1.46
CA ALA A 10 1.81 2.79 -2.20
C ALA A 10 1.25 3.21 -3.55
N GLU A 11 1.30 4.51 -3.83
CA GLU A 11 1.07 5.04 -5.17
C GLU A 11 2.23 4.62 -6.07
N THR A 12 1.92 4.14 -7.27
CA THR A 12 2.92 3.75 -8.25
C THR A 12 2.53 4.21 -9.65
N LYS A 13 3.53 4.31 -10.53
CA LYS A 13 3.37 4.50 -11.97
C LYS A 13 3.56 3.19 -12.74
N ALA A 14 3.77 2.07 -12.04
CA ALA A 14 3.91 0.76 -12.67
C ALA A 14 2.61 0.38 -13.39
N GLU A 15 2.73 0.04 -14.67
CA GLU A 15 1.59 -0.28 -15.53
C GLU A 15 1.47 -1.79 -15.72
N THR A 16 2.60 -2.50 -15.83
CA THR A 16 2.65 -3.95 -16.05
C THR A 16 2.64 -4.74 -14.75
N GLU A 17 2.24 -6.01 -14.81
CA GLU A 17 2.25 -6.89 -13.64
C GLU A 17 3.68 -7.19 -13.16
N GLU A 18 4.64 -7.30 -14.08
CA GLU A 18 6.05 -7.47 -13.79
C GLU A 18 6.59 -6.28 -12.97
N GLU A 19 6.28 -5.05 -13.38
CA GLU A 19 6.68 -3.84 -12.66
C GLU A 19 6.03 -3.78 -11.27
N LYS A 20 4.72 -4.06 -11.18
CA LYS A 20 4.00 -4.11 -9.90
C LYS A 20 4.60 -5.15 -8.96
N ASN A 21 4.96 -6.34 -9.47
CA ASN A 21 5.60 -7.38 -8.69
C ASN A 21 6.98 -6.95 -8.19
N LYS A 22 7.77 -6.25 -9.03
CA LYS A 22 9.06 -5.70 -8.63
C LYS A 22 8.92 -4.65 -7.52
N VAL A 23 7.97 -3.72 -7.66
CA VAL A 23 7.66 -2.70 -6.63
C VAL A 23 7.25 -3.38 -5.32
N ARG A 24 6.35 -4.37 -5.38
CA ARG A 24 5.90 -5.13 -4.20
C ARG A 24 7.06 -5.82 -3.49
N MET A 25 7.90 -6.53 -4.24
CA MET A 25 9.05 -7.23 -3.69
C MET A 25 10.03 -6.27 -3.00
N ASN A 26 10.27 -5.10 -3.59
CA ASN A 26 11.13 -4.08 -2.99
C ASN A 26 10.54 -3.53 -1.69
N ILE A 27 9.23 -3.32 -1.61
CA ILE A 27 8.55 -2.89 -0.38
C ILE A 27 8.69 -3.96 0.72
N LEU A 28 8.45 -5.24 0.39
CA LEU A 28 8.61 -6.34 1.35
C LEU A 28 10.05 -6.43 1.86
N LYS A 29 11.04 -6.33 0.97
CA LYS A 29 12.47 -6.28 1.35
C LYS A 29 12.79 -5.08 2.24
N ALA A 30 12.25 -3.90 1.92
CA ALA A 30 12.44 -2.71 2.74
C ALA A 30 11.86 -2.88 4.16
N GLY A 31 10.69 -3.52 4.30
CA GLY A 31 10.12 -3.87 5.60
C GLY A 31 11.01 -4.84 6.38
N MET A 32 11.47 -5.91 5.73
CA MET A 32 12.38 -6.89 6.35
C MET A 32 13.69 -6.25 6.84
N ASN A 33 14.24 -5.29 6.08
CA ASN A 33 15.46 -4.58 6.45
C ASN A 33 15.30 -3.67 7.69
N ILE A 34 14.08 -3.38 8.13
CA ILE A 34 13.78 -2.59 9.33
C ILE A 34 13.06 -3.42 10.40
N ASP A 35 13.17 -4.76 10.33
CA ASP A 35 12.53 -5.72 11.24
C ASP A 35 10.99 -5.63 11.28
N VAL A 36 10.38 -5.18 10.19
CA VAL A 36 8.91 -5.09 10.03
C VAL A 36 8.42 -6.13 9.03
N VAL A 37 7.61 -7.07 9.51
CA VAL A 37 6.91 -8.02 8.64
C VAL A 37 5.66 -7.36 8.04
N ILE A 38 5.71 -7.09 6.73
CA ILE A 38 4.57 -6.55 5.99
C ILE A 38 3.69 -7.70 5.51
N HIS A 39 2.47 -7.77 6.02
CA HIS A 39 1.50 -8.81 5.69
C HIS A 39 0.89 -8.63 4.29
N LYS A 40 0.62 -7.38 3.88
CA LYS A 40 -0.01 -7.09 2.60
C LYS A 40 0.43 -5.76 2.02
N VAL A 41 0.62 -5.74 0.70
CA VAL A 41 0.97 -4.54 -0.06
C VAL A 41 -0.10 -4.26 -1.09
N TYR A 42 -0.72 -3.09 -0.99
CA TYR A 42 -1.67 -2.54 -1.94
C TYR A 42 -0.95 -1.53 -2.83
N LEU A 43 -0.93 -1.77 -4.13
CA LEU A 43 -0.48 -0.78 -5.11
C LEU A 43 -1.70 -0.07 -5.66
N VAL A 44 -1.61 1.24 -5.81
CA VAL A 44 -2.69 2.11 -6.27
C VAL A 44 -2.17 3.11 -7.29
N PRO A 45 -3.03 3.63 -8.20
CA PRO A 45 -2.60 4.64 -9.16
C PRO A 45 -2.22 5.95 -8.47
N SER A 46 -1.57 6.83 -9.24
CA SER A 46 -1.24 8.18 -8.77
C SER A 46 -2.50 8.96 -8.37
N ARG A 47 -2.40 9.75 -7.29
CA ARG A 47 -3.48 10.57 -6.71
C ARG A 47 -4.61 9.77 -6.06
N TRP A 48 -4.40 8.47 -5.82
CA TRP A 48 -5.37 7.65 -5.11
C TRP A 48 -5.36 7.92 -3.61
N LEU A 49 -4.19 8.22 -3.02
CA LEU A 49 -4.08 8.42 -1.57
C LEU A 49 -4.78 9.71 -1.14
N ILE A 50 -5.69 9.57 -0.18
CA ILE A 50 -6.32 10.71 0.49
C ILE A 50 -5.28 11.40 1.37
N LYS A 51 -5.06 12.69 1.13
CA LYS A 51 -4.11 13.55 1.85
C LYS A 51 -4.84 14.73 2.46
N SER A 52 -4.38 15.21 3.62
CA SER A 52 -4.85 16.48 4.20
C SER A 52 -4.47 17.66 3.31
N SER A 53 -5.02 18.85 3.56
CA SER A 53 -4.58 20.10 2.91
C SER A 53 -3.06 20.34 3.00
N ALA A 54 -2.42 19.91 4.09
CA ALA A 54 -0.96 19.97 4.28
C ALA A 54 -0.17 18.82 3.60
N GLY A 55 -0.82 18.01 2.75
CA GLY A 55 -0.18 16.90 2.01
C GLY A 55 0.07 15.61 2.80
N LYS A 56 -0.24 15.56 4.10
CA LYS A 56 -0.04 14.36 4.92
C LYS A 56 -1.05 13.26 4.57
N PRO A 57 -0.61 12.00 4.37
CA PRO A 57 -1.54 10.89 4.14
C PRO A 57 -2.50 10.68 5.30
N SER A 58 -3.81 10.69 5.03
CA SER A 58 -4.82 10.38 6.04
C SER A 58 -4.92 8.86 6.22
N ARG A 59 -4.19 8.30 7.18
CA ARG A 59 -4.14 6.83 7.39
C ARG A 59 -5.52 6.22 7.64
N LYS A 60 -6.36 6.89 8.45
CA LYS A 60 -7.73 6.44 8.77
C LYS A 60 -8.60 6.38 7.51
N SER A 61 -8.65 7.47 6.74
CA SER A 61 -9.47 7.55 5.53
C SER A 61 -9.00 6.57 4.45
N ASN A 62 -7.69 6.41 4.26
CA ASN A 62 -7.17 5.44 3.29
C ASN A 62 -7.47 3.98 3.70
N LYS A 63 -7.41 3.67 5.00
CA LYS A 63 -7.81 2.35 5.53
C LYS A 63 -9.30 2.10 5.27
N GLU A 64 -10.16 3.06 5.59
CA GLU A 64 -11.60 2.95 5.34
C GLU A 64 -11.90 2.77 3.86
N ARG A 65 -11.24 3.55 2.99
CA ARG A 65 -11.36 3.42 1.54
C ARG A 65 -11.01 2.01 1.04
N LEU A 66 -9.89 1.45 1.50
CA LEU A 66 -9.46 0.09 1.13
C LEU A 66 -10.40 -1.02 1.57
N ILE A 67 -11.04 -0.86 2.74
CA ILE A 67 -11.89 -1.91 3.33
C ILE A 67 -13.31 -1.83 2.77
N THR A 68 -13.82 -0.62 2.59
CA THR A 68 -15.23 -0.38 2.23
C THR A 68 -15.43 -0.36 0.72
N GLU A 69 -14.46 0.16 -0.05
CA GLU A 69 -14.59 0.29 -1.50
C GLU A 69 -13.88 -0.87 -2.20
N LYS A 70 -14.63 -1.61 -3.02
CA LYS A 70 -14.03 -2.52 -4.02
C LYS A 70 -13.60 -1.70 -5.23
N ASP A 71 -12.54 -0.92 -5.05
CA ASP A 71 -11.94 -0.14 -6.11
C ASP A 71 -11.11 -1.06 -7.02
N SER A 72 -11.50 -1.16 -8.30
CA SER A 72 -10.83 -2.01 -9.30
C SER A 72 -9.40 -1.55 -9.62
N GLN A 73 -9.04 -0.33 -9.19
CA GLN A 73 -7.71 0.24 -9.36
C GLN A 73 -6.74 -0.14 -8.23
N VAL A 74 -7.19 -0.89 -7.22
CA VAL A 74 -6.34 -1.37 -6.13
C VAL A 74 -5.81 -2.76 -6.46
N TRP A 75 -4.49 -2.89 -6.57
CA TRP A 75 -3.84 -4.17 -6.84
C TRP A 75 -3.22 -4.75 -5.57
N SER A 76 -3.82 -5.81 -5.05
CA SER A 76 -3.26 -6.62 -3.98
C SER A 76 -3.32 -8.09 -4.36
N ARG A 77 -2.16 -8.69 -4.62
CA ARG A 77 -2.00 -10.15 -4.65
C ARG A 77 -1.53 -10.62 -3.30
#